data_AF-A0A9R0XLW9-F1
#
_entry.id   AF-A0A9R0XLW9-F1
#
_cell.length_a   1.000
_cell.length_b   1.000
_cell.length_c   1.000
_cell.angle_alpha   90.00
_cell.angle_beta   90.00
_cell.angle_gamma   90.00
#
_symmetry.space_group_name_H-M   'P 1'
#
loop_
_entity.id
_entity.type
_entity.pdbx_description
1 polymer ?
#
loop_
_entity_poly.entity_id
_entity_poly.type
_entity_poly.pdbx_seq_one_letter_code
_entity_poly.pdbx_strand_id
1 'polypeptide(L)'
;MEKGGEAGGGRPEYSIIVPTYNERLNIALIVYLIFKHPPDAKFEIIIVDDGSPDGTQDIVKQLQQVYGEDRVLLRARPRKLGLGELSCPFLPMVIVMLDVCVNELL
;
A
#
# COMPACT_ATOMS: atom_id res chain seq x y z
N MET A 1 -6.27 24.61 23.12
CA MET A 1 -7.12 24.39 21.92
C MET A 1 -6.19 24.03 20.78
N GLU A 2 -5.85 22.76 20.64
CA GLU A 2 -5.18 22.26 19.44
C GLU A 2 -6.21 22.23 18.31
N LYS A 3 -5.97 23.02 17.27
CA LYS A 3 -6.73 22.96 16.03
C LYS A 3 -6.14 21.81 15.21
N GLY A 4 -6.69 20.61 15.42
CA GLY A 4 -6.49 19.49 14.50
C GLY A 4 -7.17 19.83 13.17
N GLY A 5 -6.38 19.98 12.12
CA GLY A 5 -6.89 20.12 10.77
C GLY A 5 -7.50 18.80 10.32
N GLU A 6 -8.84 18.73 10.26
CA GLU A 6 -9.52 17.73 9.44
C GLU A 6 -9.25 18.07 7.97
N ALA A 7 -8.32 17.34 7.36
CA ALA A 7 -8.29 17.22 5.91
C ALA A 7 -9.57 16.49 5.50
N GLY A 8 -10.44 17.19 4.77
CA GLY A 8 -11.71 16.67 4.30
C GLY A 8 -11.51 15.50 3.35
N GLY A 9 -11.85 14.30 3.81
CA GLY A 9 -11.99 13.09 3.02
C GLY A 9 -12.65 12.05 3.91
N GLY A 10 -13.82 11.54 3.53
CA GLY A 10 -14.50 10.49 4.30
C GLY A 10 -13.56 9.30 4.50
N ARG A 11 -13.65 8.62 5.66
CA ARG A 11 -12.84 7.42 5.94
C ARG A 11 -12.94 6.43 4.76
N PRO A 12 -11.82 5.88 4.27
CA PRO A 12 -11.87 4.86 3.23
C PRO A 12 -12.72 3.69 3.72
N GLU A 13 -13.52 3.13 2.82
CA GLU A 13 -14.36 1.96 3.10
C GLU A 13 -13.50 0.68 3.13
N TYR A 14 -12.37 0.69 2.41
CA TYR A 14 -11.45 -0.44 2.29
C TYR A 14 -9.98 0.01 2.40
N SER A 15 -9.15 -0.83 3.01
CA SER A 15 -7.69 -0.63 3.05
C SER A 15 -7.01 -1.87 2.47
N ILE A 16 -6.33 -1.73 1.34
CA ILE A 16 -5.67 -2.83 0.64
C ILE A 16 -4.21 -2.84 1.05
N ILE A 17 -3.75 -3.92 1.69
CA ILE A 17 -2.36 -4.02 2.16
C ILE A 17 -1.58 -4.90 1.19
N VAL A 18 -0.51 -4.35 0.64
CA VAL A 18 0.34 -4.99 -0.36
C VAL A 18 1.76 -5.14 0.21
N PRO A 19 2.09 -6.28 0.85
CA PRO A 19 3.48 -6.56 1.21
C PRO A 19 4.31 -6.72 -0.07
N THR A 20 5.48 -6.11 -0.10
CA THR A 20 6.35 -6.12 -1.27
C THR A 20 7.82 -6.26 -0.87
N TYR A 21 8.55 -7.06 -1.64
CA TYR A 21 9.99 -7.16 -1.56
C TYR A 21 10.53 -7.52 -2.95
N ASN A 22 11.36 -6.65 -3.55
CA ASN A 22 11.99 -6.87 -4.85
C ASN A 22 10.99 -7.05 -6.03
N GLU A 23 9.87 -6.31 -6.00
CA GLU A 23 8.73 -6.44 -6.92
C GLU A 23 8.47 -5.15 -7.72
N ARG A 24 9.54 -4.41 -8.07
CA ARG A 24 9.47 -3.08 -8.70
C ARG A 24 8.51 -2.99 -9.90
N LEU A 25 8.46 -4.01 -10.76
CA LEU A 25 7.58 -4.01 -11.93
C LEU A 25 6.14 -4.40 -11.57
N ASN A 26 6.00 -5.38 -10.67
CA ASN A 26 4.70 -5.90 -10.28
C ASN A 26 3.91 -4.89 -9.46
N ILE A 27 4.57 -4.11 -8.60
CA ILE A 27 3.87 -3.12 -7.76
C ILE A 27 3.14 -2.06 -8.60
N ALA A 28 3.76 -1.60 -9.69
CA ALA A 28 3.12 -0.65 -10.60
C ALA A 28 1.88 -1.24 -11.29
N LEU A 29 1.98 -2.48 -11.75
CA LEU A 29 0.88 -3.17 -12.42
C LEU A 29 -0.29 -3.41 -11.45
N ILE A 30 -0.01 -3.88 -10.23
CA ILE A 30 -1.04 -4.18 -9.23
C ILE A 30 -1.75 -2.90 -8.80
N VAL A 31 -1.01 -1.84 -8.48
CA VAL A 31 -1.61 -0.55 -8.12
C VAL A 31 -2.50 -0.04 -9.25
N TYR A 32 -2.04 -0.10 -10.50
CA TYR A 32 -2.86 0.26 -11.66
C TYR A 32 -4.15 -0.58 -11.77
N LEU A 33 -4.06 -1.90 -11.57
CA LEU A 33 -5.22 -2.79 -11.65
C LEU A 33 -6.24 -2.50 -10.53
N ILE A 34 -5.77 -2.24 -9.31
CA ILE A 34 -6.62 -1.87 -8.17
C ILE A 34 -7.32 -0.55 -8.44
N PHE A 35 -6.61 0.47 -8.93
CA PHE A 35 -7.23 1.76 -9.30
C PHE A 35 -8.22 1.65 -10.45
N LYS A 36 -8.06 0.65 -11.32
CA LYS A 36 -8.98 0.40 -12.43
C LYS A 36 -10.26 -0.31 -11.97
N HIS A 37 -10.21 -1.12 -10.92
CA HIS A 37 -11.32 -1.97 -10.49
C HIS A 37 -11.38 -2.14 -8.96
N PRO A 38 -12.46 -1.73 -8.26
CA PRO A 38 -13.73 -1.14 -8.73
C PRO A 38 -13.69 0.41 -8.75
N PRO A 39 -14.27 1.08 -9.77
CA PRO A 39 -14.15 2.54 -9.94
C PRO A 39 -14.88 3.38 -8.87
N ASP A 40 -15.92 2.83 -8.24
CA ASP A 40 -16.78 3.56 -7.30
C ASP A 40 -16.43 3.32 -5.83
N ALA A 41 -15.47 2.42 -5.54
CA ALA A 41 -15.08 2.10 -4.18
C ALA A 41 -14.11 3.15 -3.62
N LYS A 42 -14.35 3.60 -2.39
CA LYS A 42 -13.41 4.44 -1.65
C LYS A 42 -12.41 3.56 -0.92
N PHE A 43 -11.19 3.49 -1.41
CA PHE A 43 -10.14 2.69 -0.80
C PHE A 43 -8.80 3.43 -0.74
N GLU A 44 -7.94 2.93 0.12
CA GLU A 44 -6.51 3.26 0.18
C GLU A 44 -5.67 1.99 -0.06
N ILE A 45 -4.47 2.17 -0.61
CA ILE A 45 -3.49 1.10 -0.81
C ILE A 45 -2.31 1.36 0.12
N ILE A 46 -2.02 0.42 1.01
CA ILE A 46 -0.90 0.47 1.94
C ILE A 46 0.16 -0.52 1.45
N ILE A 47 1.25 0.01 0.90
CA ILE A 47 2.36 -0.78 0.39
C ILE A 47 3.39 -0.92 1.50
N VAL A 48 3.64 -2.16 1.91
CA VAL A 48 4.58 -2.47 2.98
C VAL A 48 5.85 -3.05 2.36
N ASP A 49 6.90 -2.25 2.31
CA ASP A 49 8.19 -2.64 1.72
C ASP A 49 9.13 -3.17 2.80
N ASP A 50 9.62 -4.42 2.66
CA ASP A 50 10.59 -5.03 3.60
C ASP A 50 12.05 -4.78 3.19
N GLY A 51 12.35 -3.54 2.78
CA GLY A 51 13.70 -3.09 2.43
C GLY A 51 14.17 -3.58 1.06
N SER A 52 13.36 -3.37 0.03
CA SER A 52 13.71 -3.75 -1.35
C SER A 52 14.91 -2.96 -1.88
N PRO A 53 15.98 -3.63 -2.36
CA PRO A 53 17.16 -2.95 -2.90
C PRO A 53 17.03 -2.56 -4.38
N ASP A 54 15.96 -2.98 -5.07
CA ASP A 54 15.79 -2.86 -6.52
C ASP A 54 15.16 -1.55 -7.00
N GLY A 55 14.84 -0.65 -6.06
CA GLY A 55 14.12 0.60 -6.34
C GLY A 55 12.60 0.47 -6.32
N THR A 56 12.04 -0.60 -5.73
CA THR A 56 10.58 -0.74 -5.52
C THR A 56 10.00 0.49 -4.84
N GLN A 57 10.64 1.02 -3.79
CA GLN A 57 10.18 2.23 -3.09
C GLN A 57 10.12 3.47 -3.98
N ASP A 58 11.00 3.60 -4.97
CA ASP A 58 11.01 4.75 -5.87
C ASP A 58 9.83 4.71 -6.84
N ILE A 59 9.45 3.51 -7.31
CA ILE A 59 8.22 3.32 -8.08
C ILE A 59 7.00 3.65 -7.23
N VAL A 60 6.96 3.23 -5.97
CA VAL A 60 5.84 3.59 -5.07
C VAL A 60 5.72 5.10 -4.94
N LYS A 61 6.82 5.83 -4.76
CA LYS A 61 6.79 7.31 -4.71
C LYS A 61 6.27 7.93 -6.00
N GLN A 62 6.63 7.38 -7.15
CA GLN A 62 6.06 7.82 -8.44
C GLN A 62 4.55 7.57 -8.50
N LEU A 63 4.08 6.42 -8.00
CA LEU A 63 2.65 6.10 -7.94
C LEU A 63 1.90 7.06 -6.99
N GLN A 64 2.53 7.46 -5.88
CA GLN A 64 1.98 8.48 -4.98
C GLN A 64 1.77 9.83 -5.68
N GLN A 65 2.69 10.23 -6.57
CA GLN A 65 2.54 11.46 -7.36
C GLN A 65 1.39 11.36 -8.37
N VAL A 66 1.12 10.17 -8.90
CA VAL A 66 0.06 9.93 -9.91
C VAL A 66 -1.33 9.81 -9.26
N TYR A 67 -1.44 9.06 -8.17
CA TYR A 67 -2.72 8.70 -7.56
C TYR A 67 -3.06 9.48 -6.29
N GLY A 68 -2.09 10.16 -5.67
CA GLY A 68 -2.24 10.91 -4.42
C GLY A 68 -1.61 10.18 -3.23
N GLU A 69 -0.92 10.95 -2.38
CA GLU A 69 -0.28 10.45 -1.14
C GLU A 69 -1.29 10.01 -0.07
N ASP A 70 -2.54 10.45 -0.19
CA ASP A 70 -3.67 10.07 0.65
C ASP A 70 -4.27 8.72 0.26
N ARG A 71 -4.07 8.26 -0.98
CA ARG A 71 -4.60 6.98 -1.50
C ARG A 71 -3.54 5.89 -1.62
N VAL A 72 -2.27 6.25 -1.80
CA VAL A 72 -1.15 5.29 -1.85
C VAL A 72 -0.19 5.61 -0.71
N LEU A 73 -0.14 4.70 0.27
CA LEU A 73 0.63 4.85 1.49
C LEU A 73 1.82 3.91 1.46
N LEU A 74 3.04 4.44 1.48
CA LEU A 74 4.25 3.64 1.64
C LEU A 74 4.58 3.45 3.14
N ARG A 75 4.84 2.20 3.54
CA ARG A 75 5.34 1.81 4.85
C ARG A 75 6.60 0.98 4.66
N ALA A 76 7.74 1.65 4.55
CA ALA A 76 9.04 0.98 4.50
C ALA A 76 9.44 0.50 5.90
N ARG A 77 9.82 -0.78 6.01
CA ARG A 77 10.33 -1.39 7.23
C ARG A 77 11.80 -1.78 7.02
N PRO A 78 12.65 -1.71 8.05
CA PRO A 78 14.00 -2.25 7.97
C PRO A 78 13.93 -3.78 7.83
N ARG A 79 14.58 -4.31 6.80
CA ARG A 79 14.66 -5.73 6.43
C ARG A 79 15.03 -6.61 7.63
N LYS A 80 14.02 -7.13 8.35
CA LYS A 80 14.17 -8.17 9.40
C LYS A 80 12.88 -8.57 10.12
N LEU A 81 11.71 -8.03 9.77
CA LEU A 81 10.45 -8.41 10.41
C LEU A 81 9.54 -9.10 9.41
N GLY A 82 9.39 -10.41 9.56
CA GLY A 82 8.43 -11.20 8.78
C GLY A 82 7.00 -10.65 8.86
N LEU A 83 6.10 -11.25 8.09
CA LEU A 83 4.70 -10.84 7.91
C LEU A 83 3.87 -10.76 9.23
N GLY A 84 4.41 -11.22 10.36
CA GLY A 84 3.73 -11.27 11.66
C GLY A 84 3.53 -9.93 12.38
N GLU A 85 4.22 -8.86 11.98
CA GLU A 85 4.11 -7.54 12.64
C GLU A 85 3.60 -6.44 11.69
N LEU A 86 2.38 -6.63 11.20
CA LEU A 86 1.56 -5.55 10.65
C LEU A 86 0.59 -5.06 11.71
N SER A 87 1.10 -4.32 12.70
CA SER A 87 0.25 -3.65 13.68
C SER A 87 -0.25 -2.32 13.09
N CYS A 88 -1.44 -2.33 12.50
CA CYS A 88 -2.19 -1.12 12.15
C CYS A 88 -3.34 -0.97 13.16
N PRO A 89 -3.18 -0.15 14.22
CA PRO A 89 -4.12 -0.15 15.35
C PRO A 89 -5.50 0.47 15.06
N PHE A 90 -5.82 0.87 13.82
CA PHE A 90 -6.92 1.81 13.60
C PHE A 90 -7.64 1.74 12.23
N LEU A 91 -7.89 0.55 11.66
CA LEU A 91 -8.67 0.45 10.41
C LEU A 91 -9.90 -0.45 10.56
N PRO A 92 -11.11 0.01 10.18
CA PRO A 92 -12.30 -0.83 10.08
C PRO A 92 -12.14 -1.83 8.91
N MET A 93 -11.52 -2.96 9.22
CA MET A 93 -11.73 -4.32 8.71
C MET A 93 -12.28 -4.51 7.28
N VAL A 94 -11.41 -4.43 6.27
CA VAL A 94 -11.31 -5.40 5.15
C VAL A 94 -9.85 -5.43 4.70
N ILE A 95 -9.12 -6.50 5.03
CA ILE A 95 -7.73 -6.73 4.59
C ILE A 95 -7.79 -7.66 3.38
N VAL A 96 -7.60 -7.13 2.18
CA VAL A 96 -7.26 -7.94 1.01
C VAL A 96 -5.74 -8.03 0.96
N MET A 97 -5.17 -9.13 1.47
CA MET A 97 -3.77 -9.45 1.23
C MET A 97 -3.63 -9.94 -0.21
N LEU A 98 -3.20 -9.05 -1.08
CA LEU A 98 -2.60 -9.42 -2.36
C LEU A 98 -1.13 -9.68 -2.08
N ASP A 99 -0.78 -10.95 -1.93
CA ASP A 99 0.62 -11.33 -1.96
C ASP A 99 1.15 -11.10 -3.38
N VAL A 100 2.16 -10.23 -3.50
CA VAL A 100 2.81 -9.91 -4.78
C VAL A 100 3.87 -10.96 -5.13
N CYS A 101 4.09 -11.98 -4.29
CA CYS A 101 4.97 -13.10 -4.58
C CYS A 101 4.42 -13.94 -5.74
N VAL A 102 4.69 -13.53 -6.98
CA VAL A 102 4.64 -14.40 -8.16
C VAL A 102 5.96 -15.16 -8.31
N ASN A 103 6.64 -15.48 -7.19
CA ASN A 103 7.94 -16.15 -7.25
C ASN A 103 8.23 -17.13 -6.09
N GLU A 104 7.23 -17.90 -5.66
CA GLU A 104 7.41 -19.18 -4.96
C GLU A 104 6.69 -20.33 -5.68
N LEU A 105 6.86 -20.43 -7.01
CA LEU A 105 6.54 -21.65 -7.76
C LEU A 105 7.55 -21.89 -8.89
N LEU A 106 8.83 -22.06 -8.50
CA LEU A 106 9.83 -22.87 -9.22
C LEU A 106 10.72 -23.58 -8.20
#